data_AF-A0A1U6I6R0-F1
#
_entry.id   AF-A0A1U6I6R0-F1
#
_cell.length_a   1.000
_cell.length_b   1.000
_cell.length_c   1.000
_cell.angle_alpha   90.00
_cell.angle_beta   90.00
_cell.angle_gamma   90.00
#
_symmetry.space_group_name_H-M   'P 1'
#
loop_
_entity.id
_entity.type
_entity.pdbx_description
1 polymer ?
#
loop_
_entity_poly.entity_id
_entity_poly.type
_entity_poly.pdbx_seq_one_letter_code
_entity_poly.pdbx_strand_id
1 'polypeptide(L)'
;MRKAIFDAVRAASPKVFNEPGNIHALDNLLDSFGVPRDDAVRTVSPAGIALMHRFEGCKLKAYPDPGSKDGKPWTIGWGATGPDIGPGTVWTQAQADARFERDIEKYAAEVSKAIGSTPTTQSQFDALVSFHYNTGAINKATLTKKHNAGDYAGAAAEFRKWIYNDGKPMAGLMNRREAEAELYRS
;
A
#
# COMPACT_ATOMS: atom_id res chain seq x y z
N MET A 1 16.16 10.86 -5.93
CA MET A 1 17.43 11.20 -6.61
C MET A 1 17.21 11.32 -8.12
N ARG A 2 16.57 10.32 -8.75
CA ARG A 2 16.27 10.31 -10.19
C ARG A 2 15.49 11.56 -10.65
N LYS A 3 14.38 11.95 -10.00
CA LYS A 3 13.63 13.18 -10.33
C LYS A 3 14.50 14.44 -10.33
N ALA A 4 15.39 14.60 -9.35
CA ALA A 4 16.27 15.76 -9.26
C ALA A 4 17.29 15.78 -10.41
N ILE A 5 17.78 14.61 -10.83
CA ILE A 5 18.65 14.48 -12.01
C ILE A 5 17.88 14.83 -13.28
N PHE A 6 16.65 14.33 -13.43
CA PHE A 6 15.76 14.66 -14.53
C PHE A 6 15.46 16.16 -14.63
N ASP A 7 15.14 16.81 -13.50
CA ASP A 7 14.86 18.24 -13.43
C ASP A 7 16.13 19.07 -13.72
N ALA A 8 17.30 18.64 -13.25
CA ALA A 8 18.57 19.28 -13.55
C ALA A 8 18.96 19.18 -15.04
N VAL A 9 18.82 18.00 -15.65
CA VAL A 9 19.10 17.80 -17.08
C VAL A 9 18.12 18.59 -17.95
N ARG A 10 16.83 18.61 -17.58
CA ARG A 10 15.82 19.43 -18.27
C ARG A 10 16.12 20.93 -18.17
N ALA A 11 16.58 21.41 -17.02
CA ALA A 11 16.95 22.81 -16.84
C ALA A 11 18.22 23.18 -17.64
N ALA A 12 19.20 22.29 -17.70
CA ALA A 12 20.46 22.53 -18.41
C ALA A 12 20.31 22.46 -19.94
N SER A 13 19.40 21.62 -20.47
CA SER A 13 19.23 21.45 -21.92
C SER A 13 17.78 21.06 -22.29
N PRO A 14 16.84 22.01 -22.26
CA PRO A 14 15.40 21.73 -22.43
C PRO A 14 15.03 21.13 -23.79
N LYS A 15 15.65 21.61 -24.89
CA LYS A 15 15.36 21.14 -26.25
C LYS A 15 15.76 19.68 -26.45
N VAL A 16 16.95 19.31 -25.98
CA VAL A 16 17.49 17.95 -26.06
C VAL A 16 16.71 17.02 -25.14
N PHE A 17 16.40 17.47 -23.91
CA PHE A 17 15.65 16.68 -22.96
C PHE A 17 14.24 16.31 -23.45
N ASN A 18 13.56 17.22 -24.17
CA ASN A 18 12.18 17.00 -24.64
C ASN A 18 12.08 16.14 -25.91
N GLU A 19 13.20 15.69 -26.50
CA GLU A 19 13.15 14.75 -27.61
C GLU A 19 12.76 13.35 -27.11
N PRO A 20 11.76 12.68 -27.73
CA PRO A 20 11.20 11.42 -27.24
C PRO A 20 12.21 10.30 -26.97
N GLY A 21 13.35 10.28 -27.67
CA GLY A 21 14.42 9.28 -27.48
C GLY A 21 15.35 9.55 -26.29
N ASN A 22 15.48 10.80 -25.85
CA ASN A 22 16.51 11.20 -24.88
C ASN A 22 16.09 10.95 -23.43
N ILE A 23 14.78 10.94 -23.15
CA ILE A 23 14.22 10.55 -21.86
C ILE A 23 14.57 9.09 -21.57
N HIS A 24 14.35 8.20 -22.53
CA HIS A 24 14.67 6.78 -22.41
C HIS A 24 16.19 6.52 -22.29
N ALA A 25 17.01 7.29 -22.99
CA ALA A 25 18.47 7.19 -22.88
C ALA A 25 18.96 7.58 -21.47
N LEU A 26 18.40 8.64 -20.88
CA LEU A 26 18.73 9.07 -19.52
C LEU A 26 18.26 8.04 -18.49
N ASP A 27 17.08 7.45 -18.67
CA ASP A 27 16.59 6.38 -17.79
C ASP A 27 17.52 5.17 -17.77
N ASN A 28 17.94 4.70 -18.95
CA ASN A 28 18.85 3.56 -19.08
C ASN A 28 20.24 3.87 -18.48
N LEU A 29 20.71 5.11 -18.62
CA LEU A 29 21.96 5.55 -18.01
C LEU A 29 21.87 5.48 -16.48
N LEU A 30 20.79 6.02 -15.91
CA LEU A 30 20.58 6.00 -14.46
C LEU A 30 20.41 4.58 -13.91
N ASP A 31 19.82 3.67 -14.69
CA ASP A 31 19.77 2.25 -14.33
C ASP A 31 21.18 1.62 -14.28
N SER A 32 22.06 1.96 -15.23
CA SER A 32 23.44 1.45 -15.25
C SER A 32 24.27 1.90 -14.05
N PHE A 33 23.90 3.03 -13.44
CA PHE A 33 24.49 3.54 -12.20
C PHE A 33 23.75 3.07 -10.93
N GLY A 34 22.76 2.20 -11.07
CA GLY A 34 21.96 1.72 -9.95
C GLY A 34 21.15 2.82 -9.26
N VAL A 35 20.89 3.94 -9.94
CA VAL A 35 20.03 5.00 -9.43
C VAL A 35 18.60 4.46 -9.49
N PRO A 36 17.89 4.29 -8.37
CA PRO A 36 16.56 3.69 -8.40
C PRO A 36 15.60 4.50 -9.30
N ARG A 37 14.77 3.78 -10.03
CA ARG A 37 13.63 4.36 -10.75
C ARG A 37 12.64 4.91 -9.73
N ASP A 38 12.17 6.15 -9.92
CA ASP A 38 11.11 6.71 -9.07
C ASP A 38 9.76 5.96 -9.29
N ASP A 39 9.72 5.16 -10.35
CA ASP A 39 8.64 4.32 -10.90
C ASP A 39 8.95 2.82 -10.86
N ALA A 40 10.02 2.37 -10.16
CA ALA A 40 10.12 0.95 -9.83
C ALA A 40 8.85 0.57 -9.06
N VAL A 41 8.04 -0.32 -9.62
CA VAL A 41 6.77 -0.74 -9.02
C VAL A 41 7.08 -1.21 -7.60
N ARG A 42 6.72 -0.40 -6.61
CA ARG A 42 6.90 -0.77 -5.20
C ARG A 42 5.93 -1.90 -4.92
N THR A 43 6.47 -3.07 -4.64
CA THR A 43 5.70 -4.25 -4.26
C THR A 43 5.75 -4.43 -2.75
N VAL A 44 4.70 -5.02 -2.19
CA VAL A 44 4.69 -5.38 -0.77
C VAL A 44 5.66 -6.53 -0.54
N SER A 45 6.47 -6.45 0.52
CA SER A 45 7.37 -7.55 0.87
C SER A 45 6.62 -8.71 1.54
N PRO A 46 7.24 -9.90 1.66
CA PRO A 46 6.69 -10.99 2.46
C PRO A 46 6.38 -10.61 3.92
N ALA A 47 7.15 -9.69 4.51
CA ALA A 47 6.89 -9.21 5.88
C ALA A 47 5.61 -8.37 5.94
N GLY A 48 5.37 -7.51 4.95
CA GLY A 48 4.12 -6.77 4.81
C GLY A 48 2.91 -7.68 4.61
N ILE A 49 3.04 -8.69 3.75
CA ILE A 49 1.99 -9.70 3.53
C ILE A 49 1.69 -10.45 4.83
N ALA A 50 2.72 -10.91 5.55
CA ALA A 50 2.56 -11.60 6.83
C ALA A 50 1.87 -10.73 7.88
N LEU A 51 2.19 -9.43 7.94
CA LEU A 51 1.52 -8.48 8.82
C LEU A 51 0.02 -8.39 8.49
N MET A 52 -0.36 -8.31 7.22
CA MET A 52 -1.76 -8.23 6.82
C MET A 52 -2.52 -9.54 7.11
N HIS A 53 -1.94 -10.68 6.76
CA HIS A 53 -2.51 -12.00 7.07
C HIS A 53 -2.77 -12.20 8.58
N ARG A 54 -1.92 -11.63 9.45
CA ARG A 54 -2.11 -11.67 10.91
C ARG A 54 -3.43 -11.04 11.36
N PHE A 55 -3.96 -10.04 10.63
CA PHE A 55 -5.12 -9.26 11.06
C PHE A 55 -6.40 -9.48 10.24
N GLU A 56 -6.31 -9.93 8.98
CA GLU A 56 -7.50 -10.09 8.12
C GLU A 56 -8.28 -11.39 8.41
N GLY A 57 -7.59 -12.47 8.78
CA GLY A 57 -8.20 -13.79 8.99
C GLY A 57 -8.77 -14.41 7.70
N CYS A 58 -8.24 -15.57 7.27
CA CYS A 58 -8.70 -16.21 6.03
C CYS A 58 -9.94 -17.09 6.25
N LYS A 59 -11.01 -16.87 5.47
CA LYS A 59 -12.19 -17.75 5.44
C LYS A 59 -12.38 -18.39 4.07
N LEU A 60 -12.17 -19.69 3.98
CA LEU A 60 -12.21 -20.45 2.72
C LEU A 60 -13.62 -20.75 2.18
N LYS A 61 -14.66 -20.44 2.94
CA LYS A 61 -16.06 -20.52 2.50
C LYS A 61 -16.64 -19.12 2.53
N ALA A 62 -17.32 -18.72 1.45
CA ALA A 62 -17.93 -17.41 1.37
C ALA A 62 -18.98 -17.22 2.47
N TYR A 63 -19.04 -16.02 3.03
CA TYR A 63 -19.99 -15.61 4.06
C TYR A 63 -20.55 -14.22 3.74
N PRO A 64 -21.80 -13.93 4.15
CA PRO A 64 -22.37 -12.60 3.95
C PRO A 64 -21.68 -11.56 4.84
N ASP A 65 -21.55 -10.34 4.30
CA ASP A 65 -21.36 -9.06 5.00
C ASP A 65 -21.92 -9.00 6.45
N PRO A 66 -21.19 -9.24 7.55
CA PRO A 66 -21.76 -9.15 8.90
C PRO A 66 -22.36 -7.77 9.23
N GLY A 67 -21.89 -6.70 8.58
CA GLY A 67 -22.39 -5.33 8.74
C GLY A 67 -23.49 -4.94 7.74
N SER A 68 -23.83 -5.81 6.78
CA SER A 68 -24.80 -5.52 5.74
C SER A 68 -26.24 -5.80 6.16
N LYS A 69 -27.18 -4.94 5.77
CA LYS A 69 -28.62 -5.14 6.05
C LYS A 69 -29.23 -6.25 5.21
N ASP A 70 -28.64 -6.57 4.07
CA ASP A 70 -29.14 -7.49 3.04
C ASP A 70 -28.21 -8.69 2.78
N GLY A 71 -27.15 -8.86 3.57
CA GLY A 71 -26.19 -9.96 3.44
C GLY A 71 -25.22 -9.81 2.27
N LYS A 72 -25.06 -8.60 1.73
CA LYS A 72 -24.18 -8.31 0.58
C LYS A 72 -23.19 -7.17 0.90
N PRO A 73 -21.97 -7.20 0.33
CA PRO A 73 -21.44 -8.24 -0.55
C PRO A 73 -21.10 -9.53 0.22
N TRP A 74 -20.96 -10.64 -0.50
CA TRP A 74 -20.36 -11.85 0.05
C TRP A 74 -18.84 -11.69 0.09
N THR A 75 -18.23 -12.17 1.17
CA THR A 75 -16.80 -12.08 1.43
C THR A 75 -16.21 -13.49 1.54
N ILE A 76 -14.99 -13.70 1.02
CA ILE A 76 -14.24 -14.96 1.10
C ILE A 76 -12.72 -14.68 1.15
N GLY A 77 -11.92 -15.67 1.54
CA GLY A 77 -10.47 -15.58 1.60
C GLY A 77 -10.02 -14.54 2.62
N TRP A 78 -9.10 -13.68 2.23
CA TRP A 78 -8.53 -12.59 3.03
C TRP A 78 -9.36 -11.29 2.98
N GLY A 79 -10.68 -11.39 2.75
CA GLY A 79 -11.57 -10.23 2.63
C GLY A 79 -11.99 -9.89 1.19
N ALA A 80 -11.84 -10.82 0.25
CA ALA A 80 -12.20 -10.60 -1.15
C ALA A 80 -13.73 -10.57 -1.34
N THR A 81 -14.19 -9.65 -2.20
CA THR A 81 -15.58 -9.54 -2.66
C THR A 81 -15.61 -9.50 -4.19
N GLY A 82 -16.75 -9.80 -4.81
CA GLY A 82 -16.86 -9.82 -6.27
C GLY A 82 -18.13 -10.48 -6.78
N PRO A 83 -18.46 -10.29 -8.07
CA PRO A 83 -19.66 -10.89 -8.68
C PRO A 83 -19.60 -12.42 -8.75
N ASP A 84 -18.40 -12.99 -8.69
CA ASP A 84 -18.11 -14.43 -8.67
C ASP A 84 -18.16 -15.04 -7.25
N ILE A 85 -18.35 -14.22 -6.22
CA ILE A 85 -18.35 -14.64 -4.82
C ILE A 85 -19.78 -14.59 -4.29
N GLY A 86 -20.32 -15.75 -3.95
CA GLY A 86 -21.68 -15.90 -3.45
C GLY A 86 -21.90 -17.18 -2.63
N PRO A 87 -23.16 -17.49 -2.28
CA PRO A 87 -23.50 -18.68 -1.51
C PRO A 87 -22.90 -19.95 -2.12
N GLY A 88 -22.22 -20.76 -1.29
CA GLY A 88 -21.60 -22.02 -1.72
C GLY A 88 -20.23 -21.89 -2.39
N THR A 89 -19.72 -20.67 -2.58
CA THR A 89 -18.35 -20.48 -3.09
C THR A 89 -17.33 -20.96 -2.05
N VAL A 90 -16.39 -21.80 -2.49
CA VAL A 90 -15.30 -22.33 -1.66
C VAL A 90 -13.99 -22.17 -2.40
N TRP A 91 -12.96 -21.68 -1.71
CA TRP A 91 -11.60 -21.58 -2.22
C TRP A 91 -10.66 -22.51 -1.47
N THR A 92 -9.61 -22.95 -2.15
CA THR A 92 -8.39 -23.47 -1.53
C THR A 92 -7.59 -22.32 -0.93
N GLN A 93 -6.68 -22.62 0.01
CA GLN A 93 -5.76 -21.61 0.55
C GLN A 93 -4.98 -20.91 -0.57
N ALA A 94 -4.46 -21.67 -1.55
CA ALA A 94 -3.73 -21.11 -2.68
C ALA A 94 -4.56 -20.13 -3.53
N GLN A 95 -5.86 -20.40 -3.71
CA GLN A 95 -6.75 -19.47 -4.41
C GLN A 95 -6.99 -18.19 -3.59
N ALA A 96 -7.13 -18.30 -2.27
CA ALA A 96 -7.26 -17.14 -1.40
C ALA A 96 -5.99 -16.28 -1.40
N ASP A 97 -4.82 -16.90 -1.33
CA ASP A 97 -3.52 -16.22 -1.34
C ASP A 97 -3.27 -15.53 -2.69
N ALA A 98 -3.49 -16.24 -3.81
CA ALA A 98 -3.35 -15.67 -5.15
C ALA A 98 -4.34 -14.52 -5.40
N ARG A 99 -5.55 -14.60 -4.83
CA ARG A 99 -6.50 -13.48 -4.88
C ARG A 99 -5.97 -12.28 -4.11
N PHE A 100 -5.47 -12.50 -2.90
CA PHE A 100 -4.94 -11.44 -2.04
C PHE A 100 -3.73 -10.75 -2.67
N GLU A 101 -2.79 -11.51 -3.24
CA GLU A 101 -1.61 -10.97 -3.93
C GLU A 101 -2.02 -10.06 -5.11
N ARG A 102 -3.04 -10.44 -5.87
CA ARG A 102 -3.56 -9.55 -6.93
C ARG A 102 -4.25 -8.32 -6.35
N ASP A 103 -5.08 -8.49 -5.32
CA ASP A 103 -5.84 -7.37 -4.74
C ASP A 103 -4.89 -6.36 -4.08
N ILE A 104 -3.75 -6.80 -3.49
CA ILE A 104 -2.79 -5.92 -2.84
C ILE A 104 -2.00 -5.04 -3.82
N GLU A 105 -1.85 -5.44 -5.09
CA GLU A 105 -1.21 -4.62 -6.13
C GLU A 105 -1.91 -3.27 -6.29
N LYS A 106 -3.25 -3.25 -6.22
CA LYS A 106 -4.04 -2.01 -6.26
C LYS A 106 -3.67 -1.09 -5.11
N TYR A 107 -3.66 -1.60 -3.88
CA TYR A 107 -3.33 -0.79 -2.69
C TYR A 107 -1.88 -0.31 -2.72
N ALA A 108 -0.95 -1.16 -3.17
CA ALA A 108 0.45 -0.80 -3.37
C ALA A 108 0.62 0.33 -4.39
N ALA A 109 -0.15 0.30 -5.49
CA ALA A 109 -0.16 1.38 -6.48
C ALA A 109 -0.76 2.68 -5.91
N GLU A 110 -1.86 2.60 -5.16
CA GLU A 110 -2.48 3.75 -4.50
C GLU A 110 -1.55 4.39 -3.48
N VAL A 111 -0.84 3.59 -2.67
CA VAL A 111 0.19 4.07 -1.74
C VAL A 111 1.37 4.69 -2.48
N SER A 112 1.88 4.03 -3.52
CA SER A 112 2.99 4.54 -4.34
C SER A 112 2.67 5.91 -4.92
N LYS A 113 1.45 6.09 -5.42
CA LYS A 113 0.96 7.38 -5.92
C LYS A 113 0.84 8.41 -4.80
N ALA A 114 0.32 8.03 -3.63
CA ALA A 114 0.11 8.93 -2.51
C ALA A 114 1.43 9.46 -1.91
N ILE A 115 2.48 8.65 -1.88
CA ILE A 115 3.79 9.04 -1.35
C ILE A 115 4.74 9.62 -2.42
N GLY A 116 4.48 9.35 -3.70
CA GLY A 116 5.27 9.84 -4.82
C GLY A 116 6.76 9.49 -4.68
N SER A 117 7.61 10.50 -4.86
CA SER A 117 9.08 10.39 -4.77
C SER A 117 9.63 10.61 -3.35
N THR A 118 8.77 10.64 -2.32
CA THR A 118 9.23 10.73 -0.93
C THR A 118 10.15 9.53 -0.64
N PRO A 119 11.32 9.74 0.01
CA PRO A 119 12.14 8.61 0.44
C PRO A 119 11.34 7.72 1.39
N THR A 120 11.27 6.43 1.06
CA THR A 120 10.45 5.45 1.78
C THR A 120 11.22 4.14 1.82
N THR A 121 11.43 3.60 3.02
CA THR A 121 12.01 2.25 3.17
C THR A 121 10.98 1.18 2.81
N GLN A 122 11.43 -0.06 2.54
CA GLN A 122 10.50 -1.15 2.27
C GLN A 122 9.50 -1.36 3.43
N SER A 123 9.97 -1.34 4.68
CA SER A 123 9.11 -1.52 5.85
C SER A 123 8.08 -0.39 6.03
N GLN A 124 8.47 0.85 5.72
CA GLN A 124 7.52 1.97 5.71
C GLN A 124 6.45 1.77 4.63
N PHE A 125 6.86 1.36 3.42
CA PHE A 125 5.92 1.08 2.34
C PHE A 125 4.95 -0.04 2.72
N ASP A 126 5.45 -1.15 3.25
CA ASP A 126 4.63 -2.28 3.70
C ASP A 126 3.61 -1.88 4.78
N ALA A 127 4.04 -1.08 5.77
CA ALA A 127 3.16 -0.59 6.83
C ALA A 127 2.09 0.38 6.29
N LEU A 128 2.44 1.24 5.33
CA LEU A 128 1.50 2.15 4.66
C LEU A 128 0.47 1.38 3.81
N VAL A 129 0.90 0.29 3.15
CA VAL A 129 0.00 -0.60 2.40
C VAL A 129 -0.94 -1.34 3.34
N SER A 130 -0.45 -1.92 4.44
CA SER A 130 -1.33 -2.54 5.46
C SER A 130 -2.34 -1.53 6.04
N PHE A 131 -1.88 -0.31 6.33
CA PHE A 131 -2.75 0.77 6.78
C PHE A 131 -3.83 1.08 5.75
N HIS A 132 -3.45 1.20 4.48
CA HIS A 132 -4.38 1.54 3.43
C HIS A 132 -5.39 0.43 3.16
N TYR A 133 -4.93 -0.83 3.15
CA TYR A 133 -5.78 -2.00 3.00
C TYR A 133 -6.91 -2.00 4.04
N ASN A 134 -6.59 -1.68 5.29
CA ASN A 134 -7.58 -1.64 6.37
C ASN A 134 -8.53 -0.43 6.32
N THR A 135 -8.01 0.75 6.02
CA THR A 135 -8.71 2.02 6.28
C THR A 135 -9.22 2.71 5.02
N GLY A 136 -8.69 2.36 3.85
CA GLY A 136 -8.93 3.10 2.61
C GLY A 136 -8.41 4.56 2.66
N ALA A 137 -7.59 4.93 3.65
CA ALA A 137 -7.39 6.34 4.00
C ALA A 137 -6.06 6.96 3.54
N ILE A 138 -5.24 6.28 2.73
CA ILE A 138 -3.89 6.76 2.38
C ILE A 138 -3.91 8.18 1.81
N ASN A 139 -4.91 8.54 1.00
CA ASN A 139 -4.97 9.85 0.35
C ASN A 139 -5.42 11.00 1.26
N LYS A 140 -6.01 10.71 2.43
CA LYS A 140 -6.58 11.72 3.35
C LYS A 140 -5.94 11.75 4.73
N ALA A 141 -5.20 10.72 5.10
CA ALA A 141 -4.63 10.59 6.44
C ALA A 141 -3.54 11.62 6.71
N THR A 142 -3.55 12.20 7.92
CA THR A 142 -2.44 13.03 8.44
C THR A 142 -1.13 12.25 8.45
N LEU A 143 -1.21 10.92 8.61
CA LEU A 143 -0.09 9.99 8.48
C LEU A 143 0.68 10.23 7.18
N THR A 144 0.01 10.16 6.03
CA THR A 144 0.61 10.35 4.70
C THR A 144 1.15 11.78 4.52
N LYS A 145 0.42 12.78 5.04
CA LYS A 145 0.89 14.18 5.00
C LYS A 145 2.22 14.34 5.72
N LYS A 146 2.37 13.74 6.91
CA LYS A 146 3.62 13.76 7.68
C LYS A 146 4.73 12.95 7.02
N HIS A 147 4.41 11.78 6.47
CA HIS A 147 5.36 10.98 5.70
C HIS A 147 5.96 11.80 4.55
N ASN A 148 5.12 12.41 3.72
CA ASN A 148 5.55 13.23 2.59
C ASN A 148 6.31 14.49 2.98
N ALA A 149 6.11 14.98 4.20
CA ALA A 149 6.87 16.08 4.78
C ALA A 149 8.23 15.65 5.38
N GLY A 150 8.57 14.35 5.34
CA GLY A 150 9.77 13.79 5.97
C GLY A 150 9.69 13.66 7.49
N ASP A 151 8.52 13.94 8.10
CA ASP A 151 8.27 13.74 9.53
C ASP A 151 7.90 12.27 9.79
N TYR A 152 8.88 11.38 9.66
CA TYR A 152 8.65 9.94 9.79
C TYR A 152 8.27 9.54 11.22
N ALA A 153 8.86 10.17 12.24
CA ALA A 153 8.50 9.92 13.64
C ALA A 153 7.07 10.36 13.93
N GLY A 154 6.67 11.54 13.46
CA GLY A 154 5.31 12.02 13.58
C GLY A 154 4.33 11.20 12.77
N ALA A 155 4.70 10.68 11.59
CA ALA A 155 3.87 9.77 10.80
C ALA A 155 3.64 8.44 11.54
N ALA A 156 4.69 7.86 12.11
CA ALA A 156 4.57 6.64 12.93
C ALA A 156 3.62 6.83 14.12
N ALA A 157 3.60 8.03 14.72
CA ALA A 157 2.67 8.37 15.80
C ALA A 157 1.21 8.58 15.33
N GLU A 158 0.93 8.73 14.04
CA GLU A 158 -0.44 8.87 13.54
C GLU A 158 -1.19 7.54 13.46
N PHE A 159 -0.51 6.40 13.34
CA PHE A 159 -1.16 5.08 13.28
C PHE A 159 -2.15 4.88 14.45
N ARG A 160 -1.74 5.23 15.68
CA ARG A 160 -2.56 5.05 16.90
C ARG A 160 -3.86 5.87 16.92
N LYS A 161 -4.04 6.83 16.01
CA LYS A 161 -5.28 7.60 15.90
C LYS A 161 -6.38 6.86 15.11
N TRP A 162 -6.02 5.81 14.40
CA TRP A 162 -6.91 5.02 13.55
C TRP A 162 -7.35 3.73 14.25
N ILE A 163 -7.92 3.87 15.45
CA ILE A 163 -8.33 2.76 16.32
C ILE A 163 -9.84 2.67 16.57
N TYR A 164 -10.61 3.55 15.95
CA TYR A 164 -12.04 3.68 16.22
C TYR A 164 -12.89 3.01 15.14
N ASN A 165 -13.92 2.28 15.57
CA ASN A 165 -15.03 1.85 14.73
C ASN A 165 -16.34 2.33 15.37
N ASP A 166 -17.23 2.98 14.61
CA ASP A 166 -18.45 3.63 15.11
C ASP A 166 -18.23 4.49 16.37
N GLY A 167 -17.14 5.27 16.37
CA GLY A 167 -16.77 6.16 17.47
C GLY A 167 -16.20 5.47 18.71
N LYS A 168 -16.03 4.14 18.71
CA LYS A 168 -15.50 3.37 19.84
C LYS A 168 -14.11 2.81 19.53
N PRO A 169 -13.14 2.93 20.44
CA PRO A 169 -11.83 2.31 20.26
C PRO A 169 -11.97 0.78 20.29
N MET A 170 -11.30 0.10 19.37
CA MET A 170 -11.32 -1.35 19.22
C MET A 170 -9.95 -1.94 19.54
N ALA A 171 -9.88 -2.89 20.47
CA ALA A 171 -8.62 -3.54 20.84
C ALA A 171 -7.89 -4.18 19.63
N GLY A 172 -8.65 -4.79 18.71
CA GLY A 172 -8.09 -5.34 17.48
C GLY A 172 -7.43 -4.30 16.59
N LEU A 173 -8.04 -3.11 16.47
CA LEU A 173 -7.44 -2.01 15.72
C LEU A 173 -6.22 -1.45 16.45
N MET A 174 -6.26 -1.31 17.78
CA MET A 174 -5.11 -0.86 18.58
C MET A 174 -3.88 -1.74 18.32
N ASN A 175 -4.04 -3.07 18.45
CA ASN A 175 -2.97 -4.03 18.21
C ASN A 175 -2.44 -3.97 16.76
N ARG A 176 -3.34 -3.79 15.79
CA ARG A 176 -2.96 -3.63 14.37
C ARG A 176 -2.16 -2.35 14.13
N ARG A 177 -2.63 -1.21 14.65
CA ARG A 177 -1.95 0.08 14.51
C ARG A 177 -0.59 0.07 15.19
N GLU A 178 -0.45 -0.62 16.31
CA GLU A 178 0.83 -0.78 16.99
C GLU A 178 1.83 -1.58 16.15
N ALA A 179 1.41 -2.74 15.62
CA ALA A 179 2.26 -3.58 14.79
C ALA A 179 2.65 -2.92 13.45
N GLU A 180 1.73 -2.18 12.81
CA GLU A 180 2.06 -1.38 11.63
C GLU A 180 3.04 -0.25 11.95
N ALA A 181 2.87 0.43 13.08
CA ALA A 181 3.78 1.49 13.49
C ALA A 181 5.17 0.94 13.86
N GLU A 182 5.24 -0.27 14.41
CA GLU A 182 6.49 -1.00 14.67
C GLU A 182 7.21 -1.33 13.37
N LEU A 183 6.52 -1.96 12.40
CA LEU A 183 7.09 -2.24 11.09
C LEU A 183 7.58 -0.95 10.41
N TYR A 184 6.79 0.11 10.46
CA TYR A 184 7.14 1.40 9.86
C TYR A 184 8.44 2.01 10.43
N ARG A 185 8.77 1.71 11.69
CA ARG A 185 9.99 2.21 12.37
C ARG A 185 11.23 1.32 12.18
N SER A 186 11.07 0.13 11.59
CA SER A 186 12.16 -0.83 11.37
C SER A 186 13.13 -0.44 10.26
#